data_AF-A0A8S4RMN7-F1
#
_entry.id   AF-A0A8S4RMN7-F1
#
_cell.length_a   1.000
_cell.length_b   1.000
_cell.length_c   1.000
_cell.angle_alpha   90.00
_cell.angle_beta   90.00
_cell.angle_gamma   90.00
#
_symmetry.space_group_name_H-M   'P 1'
#
loop_
_entity.id
_entity.type
_entity.pdbx_description
1 polymer ?
#
loop_
_entity_poly.entity_id
_entity_poly.type
_entity_poly.pdbx_seq_one_letter_code
_entity_poly.pdbx_strand_id
1 'polypeptide(L)'
;MLGDGRLSRRQARYAIAAITGHFGTGSMLLKMGIIDDPSCSACNEDVESMEHLLCECDGLARKWLDLLGVAYPQPEDYCTSNLKALIKLLEWIFEAI
;
A
#
# COMPACT_ATOMS: atom_id res chain seq x y z
N MET A 1 -1.71 13.41 22.87
CA MET A 1 -0.99 14.58 22.35
C MET A 1 -1.26 14.68 20.86
N LEU A 2 -2.03 15.70 20.45
CA LEU A 2 -2.38 15.94 19.04
C LEU A 2 -1.26 16.78 18.43
N GLY A 3 -0.35 16.15 17.70
CA GLY A 3 0.62 16.85 16.85
C GLY A 3 -0.10 17.68 15.79
N ASP A 4 0.48 18.83 15.47
CA ASP A 4 0.10 19.97 14.63
C ASP A 4 -0.56 19.75 13.24
N GLY A 5 -1.15 18.59 12.95
CA GLY A 5 -1.91 18.32 11.73
C GLY A 5 -1.05 18.20 10.46
N ARG A 6 0.28 18.33 10.57
CA ARG A 6 1.20 18.28 9.43
C ARG A 6 1.71 16.87 9.19
N LEU A 7 1.72 16.44 7.93
CA LEU A 7 2.38 15.22 7.52
C LEU A 7 3.89 15.45 7.45
N SER A 8 4.69 14.52 7.97
CA SER A 8 6.13 14.49 7.69
C SER A 8 6.37 14.29 6.19
N ARG A 9 7.56 14.65 5.68
CA ARG A 9 7.92 14.39 4.27
C ARG A 9 7.74 12.92 3.89
N ARG A 10 7.98 12.01 4.83
CA ARG A 10 7.76 10.58 4.67
C ARG A 10 6.28 10.27 4.46
N GLN A 11 5.44 10.65 5.41
CA GLN A 11 3.99 10.45 5.34
C GLN A 11 3.36 11.11 4.10
N ALA A 12 3.88 12.27 3.68
CA ALA A 12 3.46 12.93 2.46
C ALA A 12 3.76 12.11 1.21
N ARG A 13 4.92 11.45 1.13
CA ARG A 13 5.23 10.52 0.02
C ARG A 13 4.24 9.36 -0.03
N TYR A 14 3.95 8.73 1.11
CA TYR A 14 2.96 7.66 1.19
C TYR A 14 1.56 8.12 0.81
N ALA A 15 1.15 9.31 1.25
CA ALA A 15 -0.13 9.89 0.88
C ALA A 15 -0.24 10.16 -0.63
N ILE A 16 0.78 10.78 -1.23
CA ILE A 16 0.81 11.06 -2.67
C ILE A 16 0.76 9.76 -3.45
N ALA A 17 1.55 8.78 -3.05
CA ALA A 17 1.63 7.52 -3.75
C ALA A 17 0.37 6.66 -3.57
N ALA A 18 -0.36 6.78 -2.45
CA ALA A 18 -1.71 6.24 -2.28
C ALA A 18 -2.70 6.86 -3.27
N ILE A 19 -2.71 8.19 -3.38
CA ILE A 19 -3.66 8.94 -4.20
C ILE A 19 -3.39 8.74 -5.69
N THR A 20 -2.11 8.67 -6.07
CA THR A 20 -1.71 8.60 -7.48
C THR A 20 -1.46 7.18 -7.95
N GLY A 21 -1.40 6.18 -7.07
CA GLY A 21 -1.02 4.81 -7.39
C GLY A 21 0.44 4.66 -7.83
N HIS A 22 1.30 5.67 -7.62
CA HIS A 22 2.70 5.64 -8.05
C HIS A 22 3.61 5.20 -6.89
N PHE A 23 3.81 3.90 -6.76
CA PHE A 23 4.78 3.27 -5.85
C PHE A 23 5.83 2.46 -6.60
N GLY A 24 6.98 2.25 -5.96
CA GLY A 24 7.99 1.30 -6.42
C GLY A 24 7.56 -0.14 -6.14
N THR A 25 6.51 -0.61 -6.81
CA THR A 25 6.07 -2.01 -6.74
C THR A 25 7.02 -2.90 -7.51
N GLY A 26 7.07 -4.20 -7.18
CA GLY A 26 7.86 -5.20 -7.92
C GLY A 26 7.65 -5.13 -9.44
N SER A 27 6.40 -5.01 -9.91
CA SER A 27 6.09 -4.81 -11.34
C SER A 27 6.70 -3.55 -11.96
N MET A 28 6.82 -2.44 -11.22
CA MET A 28 7.44 -1.21 -11.69
C MET A 28 8.96 -1.32 -11.68
N LEU A 29 9.53 -1.89 -10.62
CA LEU A 29 10.96 -2.07 -10.45
C LEU A 29 11.53 -3.05 -11.49
N LEU A 30 10.79 -4.12 -11.83
CA LEU A 30 11.14 -5.04 -12.91
C LEU A 30 11.16 -4.32 -14.27
N LYS A 31 10.15 -3.50 -14.58
CA LYS A 31 10.12 -2.69 -15.81
C LYS A 31 11.29 -1.71 -15.91
N MET A 32 11.80 -1.24 -14.77
CA MET A 32 12.97 -0.37 -14.68
C MET A 32 14.30 -1.12 -14.73
N GLY A 33 14.31 -2.46 -14.71
CA GLY A 33 15.52 -3.28 -14.67
C GLY A 33 16.28 -3.20 -13.34
N ILE A 34 15.59 -2.90 -12.25
CA ILE A 34 16.18 -2.79 -10.90
C ILE A 34 16.18 -4.14 -10.18
N ILE A 35 15.18 -4.97 -10.43
CA ILE A 35 15.02 -6.31 -9.84
C ILE A 35 14.68 -7.32 -10.95
N ASP A 36 14.91 -8.60 -10.66
CA ASP A 36 14.61 -9.71 -11.59
C ASP A 36 13.36 -10.50 -11.20
N ASP A 37 12.91 -10.39 -9.94
CA ASP A 37 11.76 -11.09 -9.39
C ASP A 37 10.73 -10.07 -8.87
N PRO A 38 9.56 -9.94 -9.52
CA PRO A 38 8.53 -9.00 -9.11
C PRO A 38 7.55 -9.59 -8.08
N SER A 39 7.86 -10.75 -7.48
CA SER A 39 6.98 -11.40 -6.50
C SER A 39 6.61 -10.47 -5.35
N CYS A 40 5.34 -10.52 -4.95
CA CYS A 40 4.79 -9.72 -3.88
C CYS A 40 5.49 -9.99 -2.55
N SER A 41 6.01 -8.94 -1.93
CA SER A 41 6.68 -9.02 -0.62
C SER A 41 5.77 -9.52 0.51
N ALA A 42 4.44 -9.40 0.34
CA ALA A 42 3.46 -9.79 1.34
C ALA A 42 2.99 -11.25 1.19
N CYS A 43 2.60 -11.69 -0.01
CA CYS A 43 2.11 -13.07 -0.24
C CYS A 43 3.18 -14.01 -0.81
N ASN A 44 4.19 -13.50 -1.52
CA ASN A 44 5.20 -14.27 -2.27
C ASN A 44 4.63 -15.18 -3.38
N GLU A 45 3.39 -14.95 -3.81
CA GLU A 45 2.70 -15.80 -4.80
C GLU A 45 2.46 -15.06 -6.11
N ASP A 46 1.97 -13.82 -6.04
CA ASP A 46 1.61 -13.02 -7.21
C ASP A 46 2.62 -11.91 -7.52
N VAL A 47 2.49 -11.31 -8.70
CA VAL A 47 3.26 -10.13 -9.09
C VAL A 47 2.83 -8.93 -8.24
N GLU A 48 3.79 -8.27 -7.61
CA GLU A 48 3.55 -7.08 -6.81
C GLU A 48 3.11 -5.90 -7.69
N SER A 49 1.87 -5.47 -7.54
CA SER A 49 1.30 -4.29 -8.16
C SER A 49 0.47 -3.52 -7.12
N MET A 50 0.12 -2.26 -7.42
CA MET A 50 -0.75 -1.51 -6.52
C MET A 50 -2.15 -2.12 -6.42
N GLU A 51 -2.69 -2.60 -7.53
CA GLU A 51 -3.99 -3.29 -7.55
C GLU A 51 -3.92 -4.56 -6.69
N HIS A 52 -2.86 -5.35 -6.84
CA HIS A 52 -2.66 -6.53 -6.01
C HIS A 52 -2.56 -6.18 -4.53
N LEU A 53 -1.66 -5.27 -4.15
CA LEU A 53 -1.43 -4.89 -2.74
C LEU A 53 -2.68 -4.30 -2.08
N LEU A 54 -3.45 -3.51 -2.82
CA LEU A 54 -4.64 -2.85 -2.28
C LEU A 54 -5.84 -3.81 -2.26
N CYS A 55 -6.13 -4.50 -3.35
CA CYS A 55 -7.43 -5.13 -3.56
C CYS A 55 -7.42 -6.65 -3.50
N GLU A 56 -6.28 -7.31 -3.79
CA GLU A 56 -6.26 -8.75 -4.12
C GLU A 56 -5.36 -9.58 -3.19
N CYS A 57 -4.41 -8.95 -2.50
CA CYS A 57 -3.35 -9.66 -1.80
C CYS A 57 -3.83 -10.41 -0.54
N ASP A 58 -3.75 -11.73 -0.57
CA ASP A 58 -4.05 -12.60 0.58
C ASP A 58 -3.16 -12.30 1.79
N GLY A 59 -1.89 -11.97 1.57
CA GLY A 59 -0.95 -11.57 2.62
C GLY A 59 -1.37 -10.29 3.37
N LEU A 60 -2.23 -9.47 2.75
CA LEU A 60 -2.74 -8.21 3.31
C LEU A 60 -4.21 -8.27 3.72
N ALA A 61 -4.94 -9.32 3.34
CA ALA A 61 -6.38 -9.46 3.57
C ALA A 61 -6.80 -9.24 5.03
N ARG A 62 -6.03 -9.78 5.99
CA ARG A 62 -6.29 -9.54 7.43
C ARG A 62 -6.13 -8.07 7.83
N LYS A 63 -5.12 -7.39 7.30
CA LYS A 63 -4.87 -5.97 7.63
C LYS A 63 -5.94 -5.07 7.04
N TRP A 64 -6.39 -5.37 5.83
CA TRP A 64 -7.51 -4.67 5.22
C TRP A 64 -8.81 -4.89 5.99
N LEU A 65 -9.08 -6.12 6.43
CA LEU A 65 -10.24 -6.40 7.29
C LEU A 65 -10.19 -5.59 8.59
N ASP A 66 -9.03 -5.51 9.25
CA ASP A 66 -8.87 -4.76 10.49
C ASP A 66 -9.00 -3.23 10.28
N LEU A 67 -8.62 -2.73 9.10
CA LEU A 67 -8.62 -1.29 8.78
C LEU A 67 -9.95 -0.79 8.20
N LEU A 68 -10.52 -1.54 7.24
CA LEU A 68 -11.64 -1.14 6.40
C LEU A 68 -12.91 -1.96 6.70
N GLY A 69 -12.81 -3.05 7.46
CA GLY A 69 -13.92 -3.97 7.69
C GLY A 69 -14.19 -4.91 6.50
N VAL A 70 -13.36 -4.86 5.46
CA VAL A 70 -13.42 -5.72 4.28
C VAL A 70 -12.03 -6.26 3.94
N ALA A 71 -11.94 -7.56 3.65
CA ALA A 71 -10.65 -8.22 3.44
C ALA A 71 -10.05 -7.94 2.05
N TYR A 72 -10.92 -7.77 1.04
CA TYR A 72 -10.54 -7.50 -0.35
C TYR A 72 -11.27 -6.23 -0.81
N PRO A 73 -10.74 -5.05 -0.49
CA PRO A 73 -11.41 -3.79 -0.76
C PRO A 73 -11.49 -3.52 -2.27
N GLN A 74 -12.49 -2.73 -2.65
CA GLN A 74 -12.56 -2.08 -3.96
C GLN A 74 -12.08 -0.63 -3.85
N PRO A 75 -11.72 0.04 -4.96
CA PRO A 75 -11.28 1.44 -4.94
C PRO A 75 -12.20 2.40 -4.16
N GLU A 76 -13.51 2.14 -4.17
CA GLU A 76 -14.51 2.96 -3.47
C GLU A 76 -14.40 2.86 -1.94
N ASP A 77 -13.93 1.73 -1.40
CA ASP A 77 -13.80 1.51 0.05
C ASP A 77 -12.74 2.43 0.67
N TYR A 78 -11.74 2.83 -0.12
CA TYR A 78 -10.70 3.77 0.33
C TYR A 78 -11.20 5.20 0.45
N CYS A 79 -12.25 5.59 -0.29
CA CYS A 79 -12.77 6.95 -0.30
C CYS A 79 -13.37 7.36 1.06
N THR A 80 -13.83 6.39 1.84
CA THR A 80 -14.41 6.61 3.18
C THR A 80 -13.39 6.38 4.31
N SER A 81 -12.18 5.95 3.95
CA SER A 81 -11.16 5.54 4.92
C SER A 81 -10.43 6.72 5.57
N ASN A 82 -9.91 6.49 6.77
CA ASN A 82 -9.05 7.45 7.44
C ASN A 82 -7.67 7.50 6.74
N LEU A 83 -7.38 8.59 6.03
CA LEU A 83 -6.11 8.81 5.32
C LEU A 83 -4.87 8.51 6.18
N LYS A 84 -4.89 8.81 7.48
CA LYS A 84 -3.74 8.52 8.38
C LYS A 84 -3.52 7.03 8.57
N ALA A 85 -4.60 6.26 8.59
CA ALA A 85 -4.53 4.82 8.78
C ALA A 85 -4.09 4.12 7.49
N LEU A 86 -4.56 4.60 6.33
CA LEU A 86 -4.05 4.20 5.02
C LEU A 86 -2.55 4.50 4.87
N ILE A 87 -2.10 5.71 5.22
CA ILE A 87 -0.68 6.08 5.22
C ILE A 87 0.15 5.13 6.07
N LYS A 88 -0.29 4.80 7.30
CA LYS A 88 0.43 3.88 8.19
C LYS A 88 0.56 2.47 7.62
N LEU A 89 -0.48 2.00 6.94
CA LEU A 89 -0.46 0.68 6.36
C LEU A 89 0.42 0.64 5.12
N LEU A 90 0.41 1.67 4.28
CA LEU A 90 1.35 1.82 3.16
C LEU A 90 2.79 1.99 3.65
N GLU A 91 3.02 2.75 4.73
CA GLU A 91 4.30 2.78 5.43
C GLU A 91 4.74 1.35 5.78
N TRP A 92 3.89 0.54 6.40
CA TRP A 92 4.23 -0.85 6.71
C TRP A 92 4.53 -1.71 5.48
N ILE A 93 3.71 -1.63 4.42
CA ILE A 93 3.89 -2.43 3.19
C ILE A 93 5.26 -2.16 2.57
N PHE A 94 5.63 -0.89 2.40
CA PHE A 94 6.84 -0.52 1.67
C PHE A 94 8.05 -0.23 2.58
N GLU A 95 7.93 -0.39 3.90
CA GLU A 95 9.07 -0.40 4.83
C GLU A 95 9.52 -1.83 5.18
N ALA A 96 8.71 -2.84 4.85
CA ALA A 96 9.07 -4.24 5.01
C ALA A 96 9.97 -4.78 3.88
N ILE A 97 10.32 -3.92 2.91
CA ILE A 97 11.19 -4.20 1.75
C ILE A 97 12.50 -3.42 1.91
#